data_AF-V6AR43-F1
#
_entry.id   AF-V6AR43-F1
#
_cell.length_a   1.000
_cell.length_b   1.000
_cell.length_c   1.000
_cell.angle_alpha   90.00
_cell.angle_beta   90.00
_cell.angle_gamma   90.00
#
_symmetry.space_group_name_H-M   'P 1'
#
loop_
_entity.id
_entity.type
_entity.pdbx_description
1 polymer ?
#
loop_
_entity_poly.entity_id
_entity_poly.type
_entity_poly.pdbx_seq_one_letter_code
_entity_poly.pdbx_strand_id
1 'polypeptide(L)'
;MMLNQAALDQEDRQKYINIVVAAGIAGAVIFLAQDIMEWLLGVDFENPNIQNIPPAITTMLSKILPFLRFVGGGLIVVVVIIAVSKLKLALRPFR
;
A
#
# COMPACT_ATOMS: atom_id res chain seq x y z
N MET A 1 1.41 22.54 -33.98
CA MET A 1 0.71 22.28 -32.69
C MET A 1 0.76 20.81 -32.22
N MET A 2 1.45 19.89 -32.92
CA MET A 2 1.47 18.46 -32.54
C MET A 2 2.55 18.09 -31.50
N LEU A 3 3.61 18.90 -31.34
CA LEU A 3 4.69 18.62 -30.38
C LEU A 3 4.27 18.84 -28.91
N ASN A 4 3.34 19.77 -28.65
CA ASN A 4 2.88 20.05 -27.28
C ASN A 4 1.92 18.97 -26.73
N GLN A 5 1.16 18.30 -27.60
CA GLN A 5 0.26 17.21 -27.17
C GLN A 5 1.04 15.95 -26.76
N ALA A 6 2.12 15.62 -27.48
CA ALA A 6 2.98 14.49 -27.12
C ALA A 6 3.75 14.71 -25.81
N ALA A 7 4.14 15.96 -25.52
CA ALA A 7 4.77 16.32 -24.26
C ALA A 7 3.79 16.25 -23.07
N LEU A 8 2.56 16.79 -23.23
CA LEU A 8 1.51 16.68 -22.20
C LEU A 8 1.16 15.22 -21.91
N ASP A 9 1.03 14.37 -22.95
CA ASP A 9 0.64 12.97 -22.78
C ASP A 9 1.71 12.14 -22.04
N GLN A 10 2.99 12.47 -22.20
CA GLN A 10 4.08 11.87 -21.40
C GLN A 10 4.12 12.37 -19.96
N GLU A 11 3.89 13.66 -19.75
CA GLU A 11 3.93 14.29 -18.42
C GLU A 11 2.76 13.81 -17.55
N ASP A 12 1.56 13.72 -18.12
CA ASP A 12 0.39 13.15 -17.47
C ASP A 12 0.60 11.66 -17.19
N ARG A 13 1.15 10.90 -18.14
CA ARG A 13 1.46 9.47 -17.95
C ARG A 13 2.47 9.27 -16.82
N GLN A 14 3.50 10.10 -16.72
CA GLN A 14 4.50 10.04 -15.65
C GLN A 14 3.87 10.38 -14.29
N LYS A 15 3.00 11.39 -14.23
CA LYS A 15 2.26 11.76 -13.02
C LYS A 15 1.36 10.62 -12.54
N TYR A 16 0.63 9.96 -13.43
CA TYR A 16 -0.18 8.79 -13.09
C TYR A 16 0.67 7.62 -12.57
N ILE A 17 1.82 7.35 -13.19
CA ILE A 17 2.75 6.31 -12.71
C ILE A 17 3.24 6.65 -11.31
N ASN A 18 3.65 7.89 -11.06
CA ASN A 18 4.10 8.33 -9.74
C ASN A 18 3.00 8.18 -8.68
N ILE A 19 1.73 8.48 -9.01
CA ILE A 19 0.60 8.27 -8.10
C ILE A 19 0.40 6.79 -7.77
N VAL A 20 0.46 5.90 -8.77
CA VAL A 20 0.31 4.46 -8.55
C VAL A 20 1.46 3.90 -7.71
N VAL A 21 2.69 4.36 -7.96
CA VAL A 21 3.87 3.97 -7.18
C VAL A 21 3.77 4.49 -5.74
N ALA A 22 3.40 5.76 -5.56
CA ALA A 22 3.20 6.34 -4.23
C ALA A 22 2.10 5.63 -3.44
N ALA A 23 0.98 5.28 -4.10
CA ALA A 23 -0.10 4.51 -3.50
C ALA A 23 0.36 3.09 -3.11
N GLY A 24 1.19 2.45 -3.94
CA GLY A 24 1.77 1.14 -3.64
C GLY A 24 2.71 1.18 -2.43
N ILE A 25 3.59 2.18 -2.37
CA ILE A 25 4.50 2.39 -1.24
C ILE A 25 3.70 2.69 0.03
N ALA A 26 2.71 3.59 -0.04
CA ALA A 26 1.86 3.90 1.10
C ALA A 26 1.09 2.67 1.61
N GLY A 27 0.55 1.86 0.69
CA GLY A 27 -0.10 0.58 1.01
C GLY A 27 0.86 -0.39 1.70
N ALA A 28 2.10 -0.52 1.22
CA ALA A 28 3.14 -1.36 1.82
C ALA A 28 3.54 -0.88 3.23
N VAL A 29 3.72 0.42 3.43
CA VAL A 29 4.05 1.01 4.74
C VAL A 29 2.91 0.77 5.73
N ILE A 30 1.65 0.99 5.32
CA ILE A 30 0.49 0.75 6.17
C ILE A 30 0.35 -0.74 6.52
N PHE A 31 0.58 -1.62 5.54
CA PHE A 31 0.51 -3.06 5.74
C PHE A 31 1.58 -3.55 6.74
N LEU A 32 2.80 -3.05 6.62
CA LEU A 32 3.92 -3.37 7.50
C LEU A 32 3.94 -2.55 8.80
N ALA A 33 2.99 -1.64 9.00
CA ALA A 33 2.98 -0.75 10.16
C ALA A 33 2.93 -1.53 11.48
N GLN A 34 2.23 -2.65 11.52
CA GLN A 34 2.21 -3.54 12.67
C GLN A 34 3.61 -4.08 12.98
N ASP A 35 4.25 -4.72 11.99
CA ASP A 35 5.56 -5.35 12.15
C ASP A 35 6.64 -4.31 12.52
N ILE A 36 6.56 -3.09 11.96
CA ILE A 36 7.45 -1.96 12.31
C ILE A 36 7.25 -1.54 13.77
N MET A 37 6.01 -1.48 14.25
CA MET A 37 5.71 -1.12 15.63
C MET A 37 6.14 -2.22 16.60
N GLU A 38 5.97 -3.49 16.24
CA GLU A 38 6.46 -4.63 17.04
C GLU A 38 7.98 -4.58 17.18
N TRP A 39 8.68 -4.32 16.08
CA TRP A 39 10.12 -4.16 16.06
C TRP A 39 10.62 -2.96 16.88
N LEU A 40 9.97 -1.80 16.74
CA LEU A 40 10.36 -0.57 17.46
C LEU A 40 10.11 -0.67 18.96
N LEU A 41 9.01 -1.30 19.36
CA LEU A 41 8.60 -1.38 20.76
C LEU A 41 9.18 -2.62 21.45
N GLY A 42 9.73 -3.58 20.69
CA GLY A 42 10.16 -4.87 21.22
C GLY A 42 9.01 -5.68 21.82
N VAL A 43 7.79 -5.40 21.36
CA VAL A 43 6.57 -6.04 21.83
C VAL A 43 6.00 -6.85 20.68
N ASP A 44 5.71 -8.11 20.95
CA ASP A 44 4.92 -8.94 20.06
C ASP A 44 3.44 -8.71 20.35
N PHE A 45 2.73 -7.98 19.47
CA PHE A 45 1.30 -7.71 19.63
C PHE A 45 0.41 -8.92 19.33
N GLU A 46 0.96 -9.97 18.72
CA GLU A 46 0.27 -11.24 18.51
C GLU A 46 0.38 -12.16 19.74
N ASN A 47 1.27 -11.83 20.68
CA ASN A 47 1.42 -12.55 21.94
C ASN A 47 0.33 -12.13 22.97
N PRO A 48 -0.51 -13.06 23.46
CA PRO A 48 -1.54 -12.74 24.46
C PRO A 48 -0.97 -12.48 25.87
N ASN A 49 0.31 -12.76 26.13
CA ASN A 49 0.95 -12.66 27.45
C ASN A 49 1.70 -11.34 27.71
N ILE A 50 1.35 -10.25 27.02
CA ILE A 50 1.97 -8.95 27.28
C ILE A 50 1.46 -8.40 28.62
N GLN A 51 2.07 -8.82 29.72
CA GLN A 51 1.64 -8.46 31.08
C GLN A 51 1.88 -6.99 31.45
N ASN A 52 2.52 -6.20 30.57
CA ASN A 52 2.96 -4.84 30.86
C ASN A 52 2.32 -3.75 29.98
N ILE A 53 1.36 -4.09 29.11
CA ILE A 53 0.64 -3.06 28.32
C ILE A 53 -0.73 -2.79 28.95
N PRO A 54 -1.08 -1.51 29.19
CA PRO A 54 -2.40 -1.13 29.66
C PRO A 54 -3.50 -1.77 28.78
N PRO A 55 -4.51 -2.44 29.37
CA PRO A 55 -5.54 -3.16 28.60
C PRO A 55 -6.35 -2.27 27.65
N ALA A 56 -6.40 -0.95 27.90
CA ALA A 56 -6.97 0.03 26.99
C ALA A 56 -6.18 0.12 25.66
N ILE A 57 -4.85 0.04 25.72
CA ILE A 57 -3.96 0.11 24.56
C ILE A 57 -4.03 -1.20 23.76
N THR A 58 -4.00 -2.36 24.42
CA THR A 58 -4.13 -3.65 23.72
C THR A 58 -5.50 -3.79 23.02
N THR A 59 -6.57 -3.29 23.64
CA THR A 59 -7.91 -3.29 23.02
C THR A 59 -8.01 -2.34 21.82
N MET A 60 -7.33 -1.18 21.87
CA MET A 60 -7.27 -0.28 20.71
C MET A 60 -6.42 -0.87 19.58
N LEU A 61 -5.24 -1.39 19.91
CA LEU A 61 -4.31 -1.96 18.94
C LEU A 61 -4.90 -3.22 18.28
N SER A 62 -5.55 -4.11 19.02
CA SER A 62 -6.24 -5.29 18.46
C SER A 62 -7.38 -4.95 17.49
N LYS A 63 -7.95 -3.74 17.55
CA LYS A 63 -8.96 -3.27 16.57
C LYS A 63 -8.33 -2.52 15.39
N ILE A 64 -7.28 -1.75 15.64
CA ILE A 64 -6.65 -0.85 14.67
C ILE A 64 -5.65 -1.59 13.78
N LEU A 65 -4.84 -2.50 14.33
CA LEU A 65 -3.81 -3.23 13.60
C LEU A 65 -4.39 -4.13 12.48
N PRO A 66 -5.46 -4.93 12.71
CA PRO A 66 -6.07 -5.71 11.64
C PRO A 66 -6.70 -4.82 10.57
N PHE A 67 -7.28 -3.68 10.98
CA PHE A 67 -7.84 -2.71 10.06
C PHE A 67 -6.76 -2.07 9.17
N LEU A 68 -5.61 -1.68 9.75
CA LEU A 68 -4.46 -1.19 8.99
C LEU A 68 -3.93 -2.26 8.01
N ARG A 69 -3.76 -3.51 8.45
CA ARG A 69 -3.38 -4.62 7.56
C ARG A 69 -4.39 -4.82 6.43
N PHE A 70 -5.70 -4.73 6.71
CA PHE A 70 -6.74 -4.84 5.69
C PHE A 70 -6.71 -3.70 4.68
N VAL A 71 -6.62 -2.44 5.15
CA VAL A 71 -6.55 -1.26 4.29
C VAL A 71 -5.27 -1.24 3.46
N GLY A 72 -4.13 -1.50 4.09
CA GLY A 72 -2.82 -1.60 3.43
C GLY A 72 -2.79 -2.70 2.38
N GLY A 73 -3.28 -3.90 2.73
CA GLY A 73 -3.42 -5.02 1.81
C GLY A 73 -4.37 -4.70 0.64
N GLY A 74 -5.50 -4.05 0.92
CA GLY A 74 -6.45 -3.60 -0.11
C GLY A 74 -5.82 -2.62 -1.10
N LEU A 75 -5.04 -1.65 -0.62
CA LEU A 75 -4.31 -0.71 -1.48
C LEU A 75 -3.28 -1.42 -2.37
N ILE A 76 -2.51 -2.37 -1.81
CA ILE A 76 -1.56 -3.18 -2.58
C ILE A 76 -2.28 -3.96 -3.68
N VAL A 77 -3.39 -4.62 -3.35
CA VAL A 77 -4.18 -5.39 -4.34
C VAL A 77 -4.68 -4.49 -5.46
N VAL A 78 -5.21 -3.31 -5.15
CA VAL A 78 -5.65 -2.34 -6.17
C VAL A 78 -4.50 -1.92 -7.08
N VAL A 79 -3.33 -1.61 -6.50
CA VAL A 79 -2.13 -1.24 -7.27
C VAL A 79 -1.66 -2.38 -8.17
N VAL A 80 -1.64 -3.62 -7.68
CA VAL A 80 -1.29 -4.81 -8.47
C VAL A 80 -2.29 -5.02 -9.60
N ILE A 81 -3.59 -4.90 -9.36
CA ILE A 81 -4.63 -5.03 -10.41
C ILE A 81 -4.43 -3.97 -11.50
N ILE A 82 -4.15 -2.72 -11.12
CA ILE A 82 -3.89 -1.62 -12.07
C ILE A 82 -2.63 -1.93 -12.88
N ALA A 83 -1.54 -2.34 -12.22
CA ALA A 83 -0.28 -2.69 -12.87
C ALA A 83 -0.45 -3.85 -13.86
N VAL A 84 -1.12 -4.93 -13.45
CA VAL A 84 -1.40 -6.10 -14.30
C VAL A 84 -2.33 -5.74 -15.46
N SER A 85 -3.34 -4.90 -15.25
CA SER A 85 -4.26 -4.47 -16.30
C SER A 85 -3.53 -3.65 -17.36
N LYS A 86 -2.64 -2.73 -16.96
CA LYS A 86 -1.80 -1.98 -17.90
C LYS A 86 -0.77 -2.87 -18.59
N LEU A 87 -0.21 -3.87 -17.91
CA LEU A 87 0.70 -4.85 -18.51
C LEU A 87 -0.02 -5.74 -19.54
N LYS A 88 -1.24 -6.21 -19.26
CA LYS A 88 -2.08 -6.96 -20.22
C LYS A 88 -2.45 -6.12 -21.45
N LEU A 89 -2.70 -4.82 -21.28
CA LEU A 89 -2.95 -3.90 -22.39
C LEU A 89 -1.70 -3.69 -23.25
N ALA A 90 -0.52 -3.59 -22.63
CA ALA A 90 0.76 -3.49 -23.34
C ALA A 90 1.17 -4.80 -24.04
N LEU A 91 0.71 -5.94 -23.53
CA LEU A 91 0.99 -7.29 -24.06
C LEU A 91 -0.10 -7.83 -25.00
N ARG A 92 -1.13 -7.07 -25.39
CA ARG A 92 -2.01 -7.52 -26.48
C ARG A 92 -1.19 -7.53 -27.76
N PRO A 93 -0.80 -8.69 -28.32
CA PRO A 93 -0.24 -8.70 -29.65
C PRO A 93 -1.33 -8.17 -30.58
N PHE A 94 -0.96 -7.19 -31.41
CA PHE A 94 -1.70 -6.85 -32.60
C PHE A 94 -2.14 -8.14 -33.29
N ARG A 95 -3.44 -8.44 -33.24
CA ARG A 95 -4.12 -9.44 -34.05
C ARG A 95 -5.27 -8.73 -34.73
#